data_AF-A0A6A5YL70-F1
#
_entry.id   AF-A0A6A5YL70-F1
#
_cell.length_a   1.000
_cell.length_b   1.000
_cell.length_c   1.000
_cell.angle_alpha   90.00
_cell.angle_beta   90.00
_cell.angle_gamma   90.00
#
_symmetry.space_group_name_H-M   'P 1'
#
loop_
_entity.id
_entity.type
_entity.pdbx_description
1 polymer ?
#
loop_
_entity_poly.entity_id
_entity_poly.type
_entity_poly.pdbx_seq_one_letter_code
_entity_poly.pdbx_strand_id
1 'polypeptide(L)'
;MSTTETSTTTTTQTTSQRKGPFILVTVNTAPDRAKKLIGRLIEGLKDRYDITYIANCETIDQVAPKVRHHQPNILFSASMWSAAEAELIKEIAERERPGIRTHAIPQGLQVERGPDAVVEYLMENVPVLLDGVEV
;
A
#
# COMPACT_ATOMS: atom_id res chain seq x y z
N MET A 1 35.92 51.04 13.67
CA MET A 1 36.05 50.28 12.39
C MET A 1 35.35 48.96 12.60
N SER A 2 34.15 48.85 12.05
CA SER A 2 33.31 47.65 12.10
C SER A 2 33.72 46.69 10.99
N THR A 3 33.85 45.41 11.29
CA THR A 3 33.60 44.36 10.29
C THR A 3 33.12 43.09 10.97
N THR A 4 31.93 42.71 10.54
CA THR A 4 31.01 41.67 10.98
C THR A 4 31.54 40.26 10.69
N GLU A 5 31.48 39.36 11.67
CA GLU A 5 31.61 37.91 11.45
C GLU A 5 30.31 37.39 10.83
N THR A 6 30.40 36.85 9.62
CA THR A 6 29.27 36.19 8.96
C THR A 6 29.30 34.72 9.33
N SER A 7 28.51 34.33 10.34
CA SER A 7 28.21 32.93 10.60
C SER A 7 27.17 32.46 9.59
N THR A 8 27.59 31.71 8.58
CA THR A 8 26.69 31.02 7.66
C THR A 8 26.21 29.74 8.35
N THR A 9 25.00 29.80 8.93
CA THR A 9 24.29 28.62 9.41
C THR A 9 23.94 27.73 8.23
N THR A 10 24.66 26.63 8.05
CA THR A 10 24.27 25.55 7.14
C THR A 10 23.03 24.87 7.73
N THR A 11 21.86 25.18 7.18
CA THR A 11 20.63 24.43 7.44
C THR A 11 20.80 23.05 6.83
N THR A 12 21.16 22.05 7.65
CA THR A 12 21.10 20.64 7.28
C THR A 12 19.63 20.28 7.04
N GLN A 13 19.25 20.18 5.77
CA GLN A 13 17.95 19.66 5.37
C GLN A 13 17.95 18.16 5.66
N THR A 14 17.36 17.76 6.79
CA THR A 14 17.12 16.36 7.12
C THR A 14 16.14 15.80 6.09
N THR A 15 16.66 15.12 5.07
CA THR A 15 15.82 14.28 4.21
C THR A 15 15.24 13.19 5.08
N SER A 16 13.96 13.29 5.45
CA SER A 16 13.26 12.20 6.13
C SER A 16 13.39 10.93 5.28
N GLN A 17 14.11 9.93 5.77
CA GLN A 17 14.27 8.66 5.07
C GLN A 17 12.88 8.01 5.00
N ARG A 18 12.35 7.88 3.79
CA ARG A 18 11.07 7.21 3.54
C ARG A 18 11.18 5.74 3.94
N LYS A 19 10.18 5.20 4.63
CA LYS A 19 10.15 3.78 5.02
C LYS A 19 9.85 2.91 3.79
N GLY A 20 10.58 1.83 3.61
CA GLY A 20 10.44 0.92 2.46
C GLY A 20 11.80 0.34 2.05
N PRO A 21 11.87 -0.37 0.90
CA PRO A 21 10.83 -0.49 -0.12
C PRO A 21 9.71 -1.47 0.26
N PHE A 22 8.47 -1.12 -0.11
CA PHE A 22 7.29 -1.98 -0.02
C PHE A 22 6.84 -2.42 -1.40
N ILE A 23 6.73 -3.73 -1.62
CA ILE A 23 6.15 -4.31 -2.83
C ILE A 23 4.67 -4.60 -2.56
N LEU A 24 3.79 -4.02 -3.38
CA LEU A 24 2.34 -4.13 -3.29
C LEU A 24 1.74 -4.93 -4.45
N VAL A 25 0.85 -5.86 -4.08
CA VAL A 25 -0.04 -6.58 -5.00
C VAL A 25 -1.49 -6.32 -4.61
N THR A 26 -2.40 -6.30 -5.59
CA THR A 26 -3.85 -6.23 -5.32
C THR A 26 -4.58 -7.45 -5.84
N VAL A 27 -5.77 -7.71 -5.31
CA VAL A 27 -6.74 -8.69 -5.82
C VAL A 27 -8.03 -7.95 -6.16
N ASN A 28 -8.27 -7.70 -7.44
CA ASN A 28 -9.36 -6.88 -7.95
C ASN A 28 -9.73 -7.27 -9.39
N THR A 29 -11.01 -7.51 -9.68
CA THR A 29 -11.50 -7.92 -11.01
C THR A 29 -11.57 -6.73 -11.98
N ALA A 30 -11.41 -5.50 -11.48
CA ALA A 30 -11.31 -4.28 -12.24
C ALA A 30 -9.87 -3.72 -12.15
N PRO A 31 -8.91 -4.22 -12.95
CA PRO A 31 -7.49 -3.85 -12.85
C PRO A 31 -7.24 -2.35 -13.04
N ASP A 32 -7.97 -1.70 -13.95
CA ASP A 32 -7.86 -0.25 -14.16
C ASP A 32 -8.30 0.56 -12.94
N ARG A 33 -9.31 0.07 -12.22
CA ARG A 33 -9.79 0.69 -10.99
C ARG A 33 -8.77 0.53 -9.88
N ALA A 34 -8.20 -0.66 -9.72
CA ALA A 34 -7.13 -0.91 -8.77
C ALA A 34 -5.94 0.02 -9.03
N LYS A 35 -5.47 0.11 -10.28
CA LYS A 35 -4.33 0.95 -10.65
C LYS A 35 -4.58 2.44 -10.32
N LYS A 36 -5.76 2.97 -10.63
CA LYS A 36 -6.10 4.37 -10.31
C LYS A 36 -6.12 4.63 -8.81
N LEU A 37 -6.75 3.74 -8.06
CA LEU A 37 -6.92 3.87 -6.62
C LEU A 37 -5.58 3.74 -5.88
N ILE A 38 -4.80 2.71 -6.21
CA ILE A 38 -3.46 2.51 -5.63
C ILE A 38 -2.50 3.62 -6.05
N GLY A 39 -2.59 4.12 -7.29
CA GLY A 39 -1.79 5.26 -7.72
C GLY A 39 -2.02 6.51 -6.85
N ARG A 40 -3.28 6.81 -6.51
CA ARG A 40 -3.62 7.91 -5.60
C ARG A 40 -3.09 7.69 -4.18
N LEU A 41 -3.20 6.46 -3.68
CA LEU A 41 -2.66 6.09 -2.36
C LEU A 41 -1.14 6.27 -2.30
N ILE A 42 -0.41 5.73 -3.29
CA ILE A 42 1.05 5.83 -3.36
C ILE A 42 1.47 7.30 -3.43
N GLU A 43 0.83 8.09 -4.29
CA GLU A 43 1.11 9.52 -4.43
C GLU A 43 0.87 10.27 -3.11
N GLY A 44 -0.23 9.99 -2.40
CA GLY A 44 -0.54 10.63 -1.12
C GLY A 44 0.41 10.24 0.02
N LEU A 45 1.04 9.07 -0.08
CA LEU A 45 1.95 8.52 0.93
C LEU A 45 3.44 8.67 0.58
N LYS A 46 3.75 9.22 -0.60
CA LYS A 46 5.10 9.21 -1.17
C LYS A 46 6.15 9.92 -0.33
N ASP A 47 5.77 10.88 0.51
CA ASP A 47 6.73 11.62 1.35
C ASP A 47 7.18 10.80 2.58
N ARG A 48 6.40 9.77 2.94
CA ARG A 48 6.64 8.92 4.12
C ARG A 48 7.09 7.51 3.75
N TYR A 49 6.62 7.00 2.62
CA TYR A 49 6.78 5.59 2.25
C TYR A 49 7.31 5.44 0.83
N ASP A 50 8.07 4.37 0.60
CA ASP A 50 8.49 3.93 -0.72
C ASP A 50 7.72 2.67 -1.12
N ILE A 51 6.65 2.86 -1.89
CA ILE A 51 5.70 1.80 -2.26
C ILE A 51 5.74 1.58 -3.77
N THR A 52 6.00 0.34 -4.18
CA THR A 52 5.98 -0.10 -5.58
C THR A 52 4.82 -1.05 -5.81
N TYR A 53 3.87 -0.64 -6.64
CA TYR A 53 2.77 -1.50 -7.07
C TYR A 53 3.19 -2.35 -8.28
N ILE A 54 3.25 -3.67 -8.11
CA ILE A 54 3.87 -4.58 -9.09
C ILE A 54 2.86 -5.40 -9.89
N ALA A 55 1.72 -5.78 -9.31
CA ALA A 55 0.75 -6.62 -10.00
C ALA A 55 -0.66 -6.55 -9.40
N ASN A 56 -1.65 -6.82 -10.26
CA ASN A 56 -3.03 -7.14 -9.88
C ASN A 56 -3.32 -8.63 -10.10
N CYS A 57 -4.12 -9.24 -9.23
CA CYS A 57 -4.76 -10.52 -9.43
C CYS A 57 -6.24 -10.25 -9.77
N GLU A 58 -6.69 -10.66 -10.95
CA GLU A 58 -8.11 -10.50 -11.36
C GLU A 58 -9.00 -11.60 -10.78
N THR A 59 -8.40 -12.74 -10.41
CA THR A 59 -9.08 -13.86 -9.76
C THR A 59 -8.29 -14.32 -8.53
N ILE A 60 -8.96 -15.04 -7.62
CA ILE A 60 -8.34 -15.63 -6.42
C ILE A 60 -7.25 -16.65 -6.80
N ASP A 61 -7.45 -17.40 -7.89
CA ASP A 61 -6.48 -18.41 -8.36
C ASP A 61 -5.13 -17.79 -8.78
N GLN A 62 -5.12 -16.51 -9.16
CA GLN A 62 -3.89 -15.80 -9.50
C GLN A 62 -3.07 -15.37 -8.28
N VAL A 63 -3.66 -15.39 -7.07
CA VAL A 63 -2.99 -14.94 -5.84
C VAL A 63 -1.75 -15.78 -5.56
N ALA A 64 -1.90 -17.10 -5.53
CA ALA A 64 -0.79 -17.99 -5.20
C ALA A 64 0.43 -17.84 -6.14
N PRO A 65 0.29 -17.96 -7.48
CA PRO A 65 1.44 -17.80 -8.38
C PRO A 65 2.05 -16.39 -8.34
N LYS A 66 1.25 -15.32 -8.18
CA LYS A 66 1.78 -13.95 -8.13
C LYS A 66 2.48 -13.62 -6.82
N VAL A 67 1.95 -14.06 -5.68
CA VAL A 67 2.62 -13.89 -4.38
C VAL A 67 3.94 -14.65 -4.38
N ARG A 68 3.95 -15.90 -4.88
CA ARG A 68 5.17 -16.70 -4.98
C ARG A 68 6.23 -16.03 -5.87
N HIS A 69 5.83 -15.49 -7.02
CA HIS A 69 6.73 -14.87 -7.98
C HIS A 69 7.27 -13.51 -7.52
N HIS A 70 6.42 -12.63 -7.00
CA HIS A 70 6.78 -11.25 -6.66
C HIS A 70 7.24 -11.05 -5.21
N GLN A 71 6.97 -12.02 -4.32
CA GLN A 71 7.27 -11.94 -2.88
C GLN A 71 6.85 -10.58 -2.24
N PRO A 72 5.60 -10.12 -2.41
CA PRO A 72 5.18 -8.77 -2.03
C PRO A 72 5.09 -8.56 -0.52
N ASN A 73 5.54 -7.42 0.00
CA ASN A 73 5.40 -7.04 1.42
C ASN A 73 3.93 -6.94 1.87
N ILE A 74 3.09 -6.44 0.96
CA ILE A 74 1.70 -6.11 1.24
C ILE A 74 0.77 -6.60 0.12
N LEU A 75 -0.42 -7.07 0.49
CA LEU A 75 -1.47 -7.46 -0.45
C LEU A 75 -2.83 -6.87 -0.05
N PHE A 76 -3.51 -6.19 -0.99
CA PHE A 76 -4.85 -5.63 -0.75
C PHE A 76 -5.94 -6.37 -1.51
N SER A 77 -7.02 -6.74 -0.81
CA SER A 77 -8.24 -7.31 -1.40
C SER A 77 -9.29 -6.22 -1.60
N ALA A 78 -9.85 -6.13 -2.80
CA ALA A 78 -10.87 -5.14 -3.13
C ALA A 78 -12.21 -5.36 -2.40
N SER A 79 -12.98 -4.29 -2.22
CA SER A 79 -14.29 -4.27 -1.51
C SER A 79 -15.44 -5.00 -2.20
N MET A 80 -15.20 -5.60 -3.36
CA MET A 80 -16.18 -6.42 -4.06
C MET A 80 -16.16 -7.89 -3.60
N TRP A 81 -15.05 -8.33 -3.00
CA TRP A 81 -14.93 -9.69 -2.47
C TRP A 81 -15.77 -9.80 -1.20
N SER A 82 -16.46 -10.93 -1.05
CA SER A 82 -17.11 -11.27 0.21
C SER A 82 -16.10 -11.47 1.33
N ALA A 83 -16.57 -11.43 2.59
CA ALA A 83 -15.71 -11.71 3.74
C ALA A 83 -15.01 -13.08 3.65
N ALA A 84 -15.72 -14.12 3.17
CA ALA A 84 -15.15 -15.45 2.99
C ALA A 84 -14.06 -15.49 1.91
N GLU A 85 -14.28 -14.80 0.78
CA GLU A 85 -13.27 -14.70 -0.28
C GLU A 85 -12.06 -13.88 0.17
N ALA A 86 -12.28 -12.79 0.93
CA ALA A 86 -11.20 -11.99 1.48
C ALA A 86 -10.32 -12.80 2.46
N GLU A 87 -10.94 -13.63 3.31
CA GLU A 87 -10.19 -14.53 4.20
C GLU A 87 -9.43 -15.59 3.41
N LEU A 88 -10.04 -16.19 2.39
CA LEU A 88 -9.36 -17.14 1.51
C LEU A 88 -8.14 -16.51 0.82
N ILE A 89 -8.28 -15.27 0.30
CA ILE A 89 -7.16 -14.54 -0.31
C ILE A 89 -6.03 -14.34 0.70
N LYS A 90 -6.36 -13.96 1.95
CA LYS A 90 -5.39 -13.79 3.02
C LYS A 90 -4.66 -15.10 3.34
N GLU A 91 -5.40 -16.20 3.52
CA GLU A 91 -4.82 -17.52 3.80
C GLU A 91 -3.86 -17.97 2.68
N ILE A 92 -4.25 -17.76 1.42
CA ILE A 92 -3.38 -18.07 0.28
C ILE A 92 -2.11 -17.21 0.33
N ALA A 93 -2.25 -15.91 0.56
CA ALA A 93 -1.13 -14.98 0.59
C ALA A 93 -0.13 -15.34 1.70
N GLU A 94 -0.62 -15.58 2.92
CA GLU A 94 0.19 -15.94 4.10
C GLU A 94 0.90 -17.28 3.92
N ARG A 95 0.24 -18.27 3.27
CA ARG A 95 0.84 -19.56 2.95
C ARG A 95 2.01 -19.42 1.97
N GLU A 96 1.86 -18.60 0.93
CA GLU A 96 2.90 -18.43 -0.10
C GLU A 96 4.01 -17.47 0.30
N ARG A 97 3.73 -16.54 1.23
CA ARG A 97 4.71 -15.63 1.80
C ARG A 97 4.43 -15.40 3.29
N PRO A 98 5.07 -16.17 4.18
CA PRO A 98 4.99 -15.93 5.61
C PRO A 98 5.39 -14.50 5.97
N GLY A 99 4.60 -13.85 6.83
CA GLY A 99 4.86 -12.46 7.25
C GLY A 99 4.38 -11.38 6.28
N ILE A 100 3.71 -11.74 5.18
CA ILE A 100 2.99 -10.75 4.36
C ILE A 100 1.90 -10.05 5.18
N ARG A 101 1.76 -8.75 5.00
CA ARG A 101 0.65 -7.99 5.58
C ARG A 101 -0.47 -7.87 4.56
N THR A 102 -1.68 -8.25 4.96
CA THR A 102 -2.86 -8.19 4.09
C THR A 102 -3.84 -7.13 4.57
N HIS A 103 -4.58 -6.52 3.64
CA HIS A 103 -5.67 -5.62 3.99
C HIS A 103 -6.87 -5.85 3.07
N ALA A 104 -8.01 -6.20 3.66
CA ALA A 104 -9.27 -6.30 2.93
C ALA A 104 -10.01 -4.97 3.06
N ILE A 105 -10.27 -4.31 1.93
CA ILE A 105 -11.08 -3.10 1.91
C ILE A 105 -12.52 -3.51 2.29
N PRO A 106 -13.19 -2.79 3.22
CA PRO A 106 -14.53 -3.16 3.66
C PRO A 106 -15.49 -3.35 2.50
N GLN A 107 -16.22 -4.48 2.53
CA GLN A 107 -17.15 -4.84 1.46
C GLN A 107 -18.18 -3.73 1.25
N GLY A 108 -18.48 -3.38 0.00
CA GLY A 108 -19.49 -2.37 -0.33
C GLY A 108 -19.07 -0.91 -0.16
N LEU A 109 -17.92 -0.61 0.47
CA LEU A 109 -17.49 0.77 0.77
C LEU A 109 -17.51 1.70 -0.45
N GLN A 110 -17.07 1.22 -1.61
CA GLN A 110 -17.06 2.02 -2.83
C GLN A 110 -18.48 2.32 -3.34
N VAL A 111 -19.42 1.38 -3.18
CA VAL A 111 -20.81 1.55 -3.61
C VAL A 111 -21.51 2.54 -2.69
N GLU A 112 -21.29 2.42 -1.38
CA GLU A 112 -21.95 3.25 -0.38
C GLU A 112 -21.41 4.68 -0.34
N ARG A 113 -20.10 4.86 -0.49
CA ARG A 113 -19.43 6.15 -0.23
C ARG A 113 -18.62 6.68 -1.41
N GLY A 114 -18.62 5.96 -2.54
CA GLY A 114 -17.91 6.36 -3.74
C GLY A 114 -16.40 6.03 -3.73
N PRO A 115 -15.70 6.29 -4.84
CA PRO A 115 -14.29 5.96 -5.00
C PRO A 115 -13.34 6.79 -4.13
N ASP A 116 -13.70 8.04 -3.81
CA ASP A 116 -12.86 8.92 -2.99
C ASP A 116 -12.80 8.47 -1.53
N ALA A 117 -13.93 8.01 -0.98
CA ALA A 117 -13.99 7.47 0.37
C ALA A 117 -13.10 6.24 0.56
N VAL A 118 -12.88 5.44 -0.49
CA VAL A 118 -11.94 4.31 -0.41
C VAL A 118 -10.49 4.79 -0.29
N VAL A 119 -10.13 5.87 -0.99
CA VAL A 119 -8.79 6.45 -0.88
C VAL A 119 -8.58 7.06 0.50
N GLU A 120 -9.54 7.84 1.01
CA GLU A 120 -9.49 8.41 2.36
C GLU A 120 -9.32 7.31 3.42
N TYR A 121 -10.16 6.26 3.34
CA TYR A 121 -10.05 5.10 4.22
C TYR A 121 -8.66 4.46 4.17
N LEU A 122 -8.08 4.26 2.98
CA LEU A 122 -6.75 3.69 2.86
C LEU A 122 -5.66 4.63 3.38
N MET A 123 -5.78 5.95 3.18
CA MET A 123 -4.83 6.93 3.73
C MET A 123 -4.79 6.92 5.27
N GLU A 124 -5.91 6.60 5.92
CA GLU A 124 -5.99 6.46 7.38
C GLU A 124 -5.44 5.12 7.88
N ASN A 125 -5.71 4.03 7.16
CA ASN A 125 -5.46 2.67 7.65
C ASN A 125 -4.12 2.07 7.18
N VAL A 126 -3.66 2.41 5.98
CA VAL A 126 -2.44 1.85 5.38
C VAL A 126 -1.18 2.26 6.14
N PRO A 127 -1.00 3.50 6.62
CA PRO A 127 0.20 3.85 7.40
C PRO A 127 0.44 2.94 8.60
N VAL A 128 -0.61 2.63 9.37
CA VAL A 128 -0.53 1.72 10.53
C VAL A 128 -0.10 0.32 10.10
N LEU A 129 -0.61 -0.15 8.97
CA LEU A 129 -0.21 -1.44 8.39
C LEU A 129 1.28 -1.45 7.99
N LEU A 130 1.73 -0.41 7.27
CA LEU A 130 3.11 -0.28 6.79
C LEU A 130 4.11 -0.11 7.92
N ASP A 131 3.74 0.61 8.98
CA ASP A 131 4.57 0.82 10.15
C ASP A 131 4.83 -0.51 10.89
N GLY A 132 3.89 -1.46 10.83
CA GLY A 132 4.02 -2.82 11.35
C GLY A 132 4.67 -3.84 10.42
N VAL A 133 5.13 -3.44 9.24
CA VAL A 133 5.97 -4.28 8.35
C VAL A 133 7.45 -4.05 8.71
N GLU A 134 8.16 -5.13 9.01
CA GLU A 134 9.62 -5.13 9.07
C GLU A 134 10.15 -5.20 7.62
N VAL A 135 10.98 -4.21 7.25
CA VAL A 135 11.62 -4.07 5.93
C VAL A 135 13.12 -4.30 6.05
#